data_AF-A0A2Z4GAA3-F1
#
_entry.id   AF-A0A2Z4GAA3-F1
#
_cell.length_a   1.000
_cell.length_b   1.000
_cell.length_c   1.000
_cell.angle_alpha   90.00
_cell.angle_beta   90.00
_cell.angle_gamma   90.00
#
_symmetry.space_group_name_H-M   'P 1'
#
loop_
_entity.id
_entity.type
_entity.pdbx_description
1 polymer ?
#
loop_
_entity_poly.entity_id
_entity_poly.type
_entity_poly.pdbx_seq_one_letter_code
_entity_poly.pdbx_strand_id
1 'polypeptide(L)'
;MYTGIRYHMRVFTSIILLTALSFQGKAQSTSTDAKAQNNEAQNNEIVNQQIQISKTVDDPNCQTDYGNEVNVVNTVIKGASEGCLEIKATDYIDLGEFFDSEYGSTFDAQIVSEIPGTDPVDPGTDPVDPTPDTEKQCEDFSNHGPSNPHLYAQSSSNSFVGDLVAKYTPEYKIEGLTDWKLLTTAGSVIPGSDKKYHYYKEPFDGWERNTLLRTKAGCPEYRDVRSQKVYTNTLEEWHGLPTSMPSINPSIKDYYIMVNSELEGRPLWNDIPVYNLYADRDIPNLNVRVNWNDFYSFEKYTYPLFQVRPNRDMMITTSFNVKKDFIIDVSDDGYQTASRYTVYRNYQGGHWSTATTLTRHDGRVTVSVQGINWDTDQLLVNVSTGQTYYNIQQFGNVFDLGYLPDGDYQFAVKTYHGHTINDRVIVKVKRPSIN
;
A
#
# COMPACT_ATOMS: atom_id res chain seq x y z
N MET A 1 27.19 36.86 22.21
CA MET A 1 25.91 37.60 22.26
C MET A 1 24.93 36.90 21.34
N TYR A 2 23.84 36.41 21.93
CA TYR A 2 22.61 35.98 21.26
C TYR A 2 21.84 37.17 20.68
N THR A 3 21.06 36.91 19.62
CA THR A 3 19.65 37.29 19.33
C THR A 3 19.42 37.06 17.81
N GLY A 4 18.56 36.16 17.31
CA GLY A 4 17.09 36.05 17.46
C GLY A 4 16.40 37.00 16.45
N ILE A 5 15.44 36.65 15.58
CA ILE A 5 14.21 35.84 15.73
C ILE A 5 13.58 35.50 14.35
N ARG A 6 13.09 34.25 14.24
CA ARG A 6 11.85 33.63 13.66
C ARG A 6 11.08 34.20 12.46
N TYR A 7 10.62 33.27 11.60
CA TYR A 7 9.20 33.00 11.23
C TYR A 7 9.01 31.49 10.97
N HIS A 8 8.22 30.78 11.79
CA HIS A 8 6.82 30.34 11.58
C HIS A 8 6.61 29.21 10.55
N MET A 9 6.39 27.99 11.05
CA MET A 9 5.55 27.01 10.36
C MET A 9 4.56 26.42 11.37
N ARG A 10 3.28 26.56 11.05
CA ARG A 10 2.12 26.10 11.82
C ARG A 10 2.01 24.59 11.67
N VAL A 11 2.16 23.85 12.76
CA VAL A 11 1.63 22.48 12.85
C VAL A 11 0.21 22.60 13.38
N PHE A 12 -0.75 22.20 12.55
CA PHE A 12 -2.14 22.05 12.95
C PHE A 12 -2.23 20.88 13.93
N THR A 13 -2.53 21.22 15.18
CA THR A 13 -2.97 20.30 16.22
C THR A 13 -4.38 19.84 15.87
N SER A 14 -4.54 18.59 15.43
CA SER A 14 -5.84 17.93 15.46
C SER A 14 -6.03 17.28 16.81
N ILE A 15 -6.92 17.90 17.56
CA ILE A 15 -7.52 17.44 18.81
C ILE A 15 -8.20 16.09 18.55
N ILE A 16 -7.79 15.03 19.25
CA ILE A 16 -8.70 13.95 19.61
C ILE A 16 -9.13 14.19 21.05
N LEU A 17 -10.41 14.55 21.13
CA LEU A 17 -11.23 14.65 22.32
C LEU A 17 -11.26 13.28 23.01
N LEU A 18 -10.56 13.10 24.13
CA LEU A 18 -10.97 12.10 25.12
C LEU A 18 -11.72 12.82 26.22
N THR A 19 -13.03 12.66 26.19
CA THR A 19 -13.94 13.04 27.26
C THR A 19 -13.49 12.37 28.56
N ALA A 20 -13.03 13.18 29.50
CA ALA A 20 -12.80 12.79 30.88
C ALA A 20 -14.14 12.53 31.59
N LEU A 21 -14.25 11.40 32.26
CA LEU A 21 -15.10 11.25 33.43
C LEU A 21 -14.19 11.04 34.66
N SER A 22 -13.91 12.17 35.31
CA SER A 22 -13.73 12.38 36.75
C SER A 22 -13.27 11.21 37.64
N PHE A 23 -12.20 11.42 38.42
CA PHE A 23 -12.34 11.85 39.82
C PHE A 23 -11.02 12.45 40.37
N GLN A 24 -11.21 13.35 41.33
CA GLN A 24 -10.25 14.29 41.91
C GLN A 24 -9.24 13.63 42.85
N GLY A 25 -8.03 14.19 42.89
CA GLY A 25 -7.07 13.99 43.98
C GLY A 25 -5.99 15.06 43.99
N LYS A 26 -6.26 16.18 44.67
CA LYS A 26 -5.25 17.19 45.03
C LYS A 26 -4.17 16.56 45.90
N ALA A 27 -2.91 16.85 45.64
CA ALA A 27 -1.94 17.09 46.71
C ALA A 27 -0.93 18.14 46.28
N GLN A 28 -0.76 19.11 47.16
CA GLN A 28 -0.07 20.36 47.02
C GLN A 28 1.29 20.24 47.71
N SER A 29 2.32 20.79 47.08
CA SER A 29 3.70 20.96 47.57
C SER A 29 3.82 21.41 49.03
N THR A 30 4.81 20.87 49.76
CA THR A 30 5.73 21.67 50.61
C THR A 30 7.01 20.89 50.93
N SER A 31 8.15 21.50 50.63
CA SER A 31 9.49 21.14 51.13
C SER A 31 9.77 21.80 52.49
N THR A 32 10.43 21.10 53.42
CA THR A 32 11.37 21.72 54.38
C THR A 32 12.38 20.71 54.91
N ASP A 33 13.64 21.13 55.00
CA ASP A 33 14.84 20.40 55.45
C ASP A 33 14.83 20.00 56.95
N ALA A 34 15.49 18.88 57.30
CA ALA A 34 16.83 18.85 57.92
C ALA A 34 17.13 17.61 58.81
N LYS A 35 18.21 16.91 58.43
CA LYS A 35 19.27 16.23 59.23
C LYS A 35 18.96 15.03 60.17
N ALA A 36 19.44 13.88 59.68
CA ALA A 36 20.38 12.91 60.28
C ALA A 36 19.94 12.03 61.47
N GLN A 37 19.89 10.70 61.25
CA GLN A 37 20.90 9.75 61.75
C GLN A 37 20.70 8.33 61.21
N ASN A 38 21.83 7.72 60.85
CA ASN A 38 22.12 6.37 60.33
C ASN A 38 21.15 5.23 60.72
N ASN A 39 20.74 4.46 59.72
CA ASN A 39 21.19 3.07 59.56
C ASN A 39 20.85 2.55 58.16
N GLU A 40 21.89 2.06 57.49
CA GLU A 40 21.88 0.98 56.49
C GLU A 40 20.68 0.89 55.55
N ALA A 41 20.78 1.61 54.44
CA ALA A 41 20.50 1.03 53.12
C ALA A 41 21.41 1.76 52.14
N GLN A 42 22.10 0.99 51.30
CA GLN A 42 22.78 1.51 50.12
C GLN A 42 21.73 2.27 49.30
N ASN A 43 21.66 3.59 49.47
CA ASN A 43 21.12 4.48 48.48
C ASN A 43 22.04 4.32 47.27
N ASN A 44 21.69 3.38 46.40
CA ASN A 44 21.99 3.48 45.00
C ASN A 44 21.58 4.90 44.63
N GLU A 45 22.56 5.76 44.38
CA GLU A 45 22.37 6.93 43.56
C GLU A 45 21.51 6.47 42.38
N ILE A 46 20.27 6.96 42.31
CA ILE A 46 19.50 6.93 41.08
C ILE A 46 20.25 7.91 40.16
N VAL A 47 21.33 7.39 39.59
CA VAL A 47 22.02 7.96 38.44
C VAL A 47 20.92 8.26 37.44
N ASN A 48 20.89 9.49 36.93
CA ASN A 48 20.05 9.92 35.81
C ASN A 48 20.15 8.92 34.65
N GLN A 49 19.37 7.83 34.69
CA GLN A 49 19.38 6.82 33.66
C GLN A 49 18.37 7.26 32.62
N GLN A 50 18.87 8.04 31.66
CA GLN A 50 18.38 7.96 30.31
C GLN A 50 18.61 6.52 29.83
N ILE A 51 17.53 5.79 29.56
CA ILE A 51 17.60 4.43 29.04
C ILE A 51 17.31 4.49 27.56
N GLN A 52 18.23 3.98 26.74
CA GLN A 52 17.94 3.74 25.33
C GLN A 52 17.60 2.26 25.13
N ILE A 53 16.39 1.99 24.66
CA ILE A 53 15.91 0.64 24.37
C ILE A 53 16.00 0.41 22.87
N SER A 54 16.83 -0.55 22.48
CA SER A 54 17.00 -0.99 21.09
C SER A 54 17.19 -2.50 21.09
N LYS A 55 16.09 -3.23 21.23
CA LYS A 55 16.11 -4.70 21.33
C LYS A 55 14.96 -5.34 20.55
N THR A 56 15.11 -6.62 20.24
CA THR A 56 13.98 -7.48 19.88
C THR A 56 13.50 -8.17 21.16
N VAL A 57 12.22 -8.01 21.50
CA VAL A 57 11.59 -8.69 22.64
C VAL A 57 10.80 -9.87 22.08
N ASP A 58 11.15 -11.10 22.47
CA ASP A 58 10.49 -12.35 22.06
C ASP A 58 10.19 -13.21 23.30
N ASP A 59 9.92 -12.55 24.41
CA ASP A 59 9.62 -13.17 25.71
C ASP A 59 8.10 -13.17 25.92
N PRO A 60 7.48 -14.31 26.25
CA PRO A 60 6.05 -14.38 26.55
C PRO A 60 5.68 -13.65 27.84
N ASN A 61 6.64 -13.35 28.73
CA ASN A 61 6.39 -12.52 29.88
C ASN A 61 6.57 -11.03 29.52
N CYS A 62 5.70 -10.16 30.06
CA CYS A 62 5.89 -8.72 29.93
C CYS A 62 7.25 -8.31 30.50
N GLN A 63 8.12 -7.82 29.63
CA GLN A 63 9.33 -7.13 30.05
C GLN A 63 8.94 -5.71 30.43
N THR A 64 9.20 -5.32 31.68
CA THR A 64 8.98 -3.95 32.12
C THR A 64 10.33 -3.24 32.23
N ASP A 65 10.52 -2.19 31.44
CA ASP A 65 11.69 -1.31 31.54
C ASP A 65 11.25 0.04 32.14
N TYR A 66 12.06 0.59 33.04
CA TYR A 66 11.75 1.86 33.69
C TYR A 66 12.98 2.75 33.86
N GLY A 67 12.80 4.06 33.71
CA GLY A 67 13.88 5.06 33.84
C GLY A 67 13.33 6.48 34.05
N ASN A 68 14.18 7.48 34.24
CA ASN A 68 13.70 8.86 34.33
C ASN A 68 13.27 9.36 32.95
N GLU A 69 14.10 9.05 31.95
CA GLU A 69 13.82 9.29 30.54
C GLU A 69 14.08 8.00 29.76
N VAL A 70 13.16 7.61 28.87
CA VAL A 70 13.30 6.39 28.06
C VAL A 70 13.21 6.73 26.58
N ASN A 71 14.26 6.43 25.82
CA ASN A 71 14.29 6.57 24.36
C ASN A 71 14.24 5.19 23.71
N VAL A 72 13.13 4.85 23.07
CA VAL A 72 12.95 3.58 22.37
C VAL A 72 13.26 3.78 20.89
N VAL A 73 14.24 3.07 20.35
CA VAL A 73 14.67 3.18 18.95
C VAL A 73 14.90 1.78 18.39
N ASN A 74 14.42 1.49 17.18
CA ASN A 74 14.63 0.20 16.51
C ASN A 74 14.21 -1.01 17.36
N THR A 75 13.11 -0.88 18.10
CA THR A 75 12.62 -1.95 18.97
C THR A 75 11.50 -2.72 18.27
N VAL A 76 11.59 -4.05 18.30
CA VAL A 76 10.61 -4.96 17.71
C VAL A 76 10.11 -5.90 18.78
N ILE A 77 8.81 -5.93 19.04
CA ILE A 77 8.19 -6.92 19.92
C ILE A 77 7.66 -8.03 19.03
N LYS A 78 8.29 -9.20 19.11
CA LYS A 78 7.89 -10.39 18.38
C LYS A 78 7.03 -11.28 19.26
N GLY A 79 6.08 -11.95 18.64
CA GLY A 79 5.32 -13.01 19.28
C GLY A 79 5.04 -14.11 18.29
N ALA A 80 5.50 -15.33 18.59
CA ALA A 80 4.91 -16.54 18.02
C ALA A 80 3.66 -16.99 18.81
N SER A 81 3.53 -16.58 20.09
CA SER A 81 2.34 -16.84 20.93
C SER A 81 1.85 -15.64 21.75
N GLU A 82 2.71 -14.73 22.22
CA GLU A 82 2.40 -13.41 22.83
C GLU A 82 3.76 -12.78 23.21
N GLY A 83 3.95 -11.47 23.01
CA GLY A 83 5.15 -10.73 23.42
C GLY A 83 4.75 -9.39 24.04
N CYS A 84 5.39 -8.97 25.12
CA CYS A 84 4.94 -7.77 25.83
C CYS A 84 6.09 -6.92 26.34
N LEU A 85 6.01 -5.62 26.09
CA LEU A 85 6.94 -4.62 26.61
C LEU A 85 6.14 -3.48 27.25
N GLU A 86 6.42 -3.23 28.54
CA GLU A 86 5.85 -2.13 29.29
C GLU A 86 6.96 -1.12 29.64
N ILE A 87 6.77 0.14 29.27
CA ILE A 87 7.73 1.21 29.54
C ILE A 87 7.16 2.18 30.57
N LYS A 88 7.90 2.41 31.66
CA LYS A 88 7.52 3.39 32.69
C LYS A 88 8.59 4.46 32.86
N ALA A 89 8.24 5.73 32.67
CA ALA A 89 9.18 6.83 32.91
C ALA A 89 8.63 7.88 33.88
N THR A 90 9.49 8.61 34.60
CA THR A 90 9.03 9.72 35.46
C THR A 90 8.97 11.05 34.73
N ASP A 91 9.86 11.28 33.77
CA ASP A 91 10.00 12.57 33.09
C ASP A 91 9.57 12.51 31.62
N TYR A 92 10.09 11.55 30.84
CA TYR A 92 9.90 11.56 29.37
C TYR A 92 10.04 10.17 28.73
N ILE A 93 9.26 9.93 27.65
CA ILE A 93 9.41 8.77 26.76
C ILE A 93 9.49 9.30 25.32
N ASP A 94 10.57 8.97 24.62
CA ASP A 94 10.70 9.15 23.16
C ASP A 94 10.53 7.82 22.44
N LEU A 95 9.68 7.79 21.42
CA LEU A 95 9.57 6.66 20.50
C LEU A 95 10.19 7.11 19.18
N GLY A 96 11.48 6.79 19.00
CA GLY A 96 12.24 7.12 17.80
C GLY A 96 11.73 6.40 16.54
N GLU A 97 12.37 6.69 15.40
CA GLU A 97 11.86 6.45 14.03
C GLU A 97 11.47 5.00 13.64
N PHE A 98 11.58 4.01 14.53
CA PHE A 98 11.10 2.65 14.26
C PHE A 98 10.71 1.88 15.53
N PHE A 99 9.41 1.57 15.64
CA PHE A 99 8.82 0.69 16.65
C PHE A 99 7.81 -0.24 15.96
N ASP A 100 7.92 -1.56 16.16
CA ASP A 100 7.06 -2.55 15.52
C ASP A 100 6.62 -3.66 16.50
N SER A 101 5.40 -4.18 16.33
CA SER A 101 4.84 -5.24 17.15
C SER A 101 4.21 -6.32 16.27
N GLU A 102 4.68 -7.56 16.37
CA GLU A 102 4.20 -8.71 15.59
C GLU A 102 3.25 -9.58 16.42
N TYR A 103 2.18 -10.10 15.78
CA TYR A 103 1.27 -11.18 16.23
C TYR A 103 1.07 -11.40 17.75
N GLY A 104 -0.11 -11.03 18.27
CA GLY A 104 -0.48 -11.26 19.67
C GLY A 104 0.29 -10.40 20.68
N SER A 105 1.29 -9.66 20.22
CA SER A 105 2.12 -8.80 21.07
C SER A 105 1.44 -7.50 21.46
N THR A 106 1.75 -7.01 22.66
CA THR A 106 1.25 -5.76 23.21
C THR A 106 2.39 -4.86 23.65
N PHE A 107 2.15 -3.55 23.58
CA PHE A 107 3.06 -2.53 24.04
C PHE A 107 2.28 -1.52 24.85
N ASP A 108 2.79 -1.21 26.04
CA ASP A 108 2.24 -0.16 26.88
C ASP A 108 3.33 0.79 27.35
N ALA A 109 3.00 2.07 27.44
CA ALA A 109 3.93 3.11 27.83
C ALA A 109 3.22 4.15 28.72
N GLN A 110 3.77 4.40 29.91
CA GLN A 110 3.16 5.29 30.89
C GLN A 110 4.20 6.18 31.58
N ILE A 111 3.83 7.46 31.77
CA ILE A 111 4.54 8.35 32.70
C ILE A 111 3.99 8.14 34.12
N VAL A 112 4.84 7.74 35.06
CA VAL A 112 4.50 7.42 36.45
C VAL A 112 5.10 8.46 37.41
N SER A 113 4.46 8.69 38.57
CA SER A 113 4.98 9.65 39.56
C SER A 113 6.22 9.14 40.28
N GLU A 114 6.38 7.82 40.39
CA GLU A 114 7.52 7.13 41.03
C GLU A 114 7.73 5.77 40.36
N ILE A 115 8.99 5.34 40.25
CA ILE A 115 9.36 4.03 39.69
C ILE A 115 9.19 2.94 40.78
N PRO A 116 8.51 1.81 40.52
CA PRO A 116 8.39 0.71 41.48
C PRO A 116 9.76 0.09 41.82
N GLY A 117 10.03 -0.18 43.09
CA GLY A 117 11.26 -0.89 43.51
C GLY A 117 11.24 -2.36 43.10
N THR A 118 12.38 -2.89 42.64
CA THR A 118 12.53 -4.30 42.25
C THR A 118 12.74 -5.23 43.45
N ASP A 119 11.94 -6.29 43.54
CA ASP A 119 12.35 -7.52 44.22
C ASP A 119 13.03 -8.46 43.20
N PRO A 120 14.10 -9.18 43.59
CA PRO A 120 14.78 -10.12 42.71
C PRO A 120 14.01 -11.44 42.62
N VAL A 121 13.79 -11.96 41.41
CA VAL A 121 13.26 -13.32 41.18
C VAL A 121 14.42 -14.29 40.94
N ASP A 122 14.42 -15.36 41.73
CA ASP A 122 15.35 -16.51 41.81
C ASP A 122 15.36 -17.36 40.52
N PRO A 123 16.50 -17.94 40.07
CA PRO A 123 16.58 -18.66 38.80
C PRO A 123 16.36 -20.16 39.02
N GLY A 124 15.43 -20.76 38.28
CA GLY A 124 15.35 -22.21 38.22
C GLY A 124 14.16 -22.74 37.46
N THR A 125 14.36 -23.04 36.18
CA THR A 125 14.07 -24.34 35.54
C THR A 125 14.58 -24.29 34.10
N ASP A 126 15.31 -25.32 33.69
CA ASP A 126 15.83 -25.47 32.32
C ASP A 126 14.70 -25.32 31.28
N PRO A 127 14.89 -24.51 30.21
CA PRO A 127 13.93 -24.47 29.13
C PRO A 127 13.98 -25.81 28.38
N VAL A 128 12.81 -26.44 28.30
CA VAL A 128 12.53 -27.51 27.35
C VAL A 128 12.75 -26.93 25.95
N ASP A 129 13.62 -27.58 25.19
CA ASP A 129 13.99 -27.24 23.81
C ASP A 129 12.73 -26.98 22.96
N PRO A 130 12.45 -25.73 22.54
CA PRO A 130 11.37 -25.47 21.62
C PRO A 130 11.71 -26.14 20.30
N THR A 131 10.77 -26.93 19.81
CA THR A 131 10.81 -27.58 18.50
C THR A 131 11.21 -26.54 17.44
N PRO A 132 12.10 -26.84 16.48
CA PRO A 132 12.74 -25.82 15.66
C PRO A 132 11.68 -24.94 14.98
N ASP A 133 11.78 -23.63 15.21
CA ASP A 133 11.16 -22.62 14.36
C ASP A 133 11.41 -23.05 12.92
N THR A 134 10.33 -23.25 12.17
CA THR A 134 10.45 -23.70 10.79
C THR A 134 11.16 -22.58 10.04
N GLU A 135 12.43 -22.80 9.75
CA GLU A 135 13.29 -21.80 9.14
C GLU A 135 12.56 -21.15 7.95
N LYS A 136 12.44 -19.82 7.95
CA LYS A 136 11.82 -19.07 6.83
C LYS A 136 12.45 -19.55 5.53
N GLN A 137 11.68 -20.28 4.73
CA GLN A 137 12.13 -20.84 3.46
C GLN A 137 12.34 -19.70 2.47
N CYS A 138 13.41 -19.77 1.68
CA CYS A 138 13.63 -18.81 0.61
C CYS A 138 12.49 -18.91 -0.41
N GLU A 139 11.80 -17.80 -0.64
CA GLU A 139 10.78 -17.67 -1.67
C GLU A 139 11.44 -17.31 -2.99
N ASP A 140 10.94 -17.88 -4.09
CA ASP A 140 11.45 -17.57 -5.42
C ASP A 140 10.80 -16.30 -5.96
N PHE A 141 11.62 -15.26 -6.11
CA PHE A 141 11.19 -14.01 -6.70
C PHE A 141 11.65 -13.87 -8.17
N SER A 142 12.10 -14.94 -8.83
CA SER A 142 12.57 -14.89 -10.23
C SER A 142 11.53 -14.41 -11.23
N ASN A 143 10.24 -14.54 -10.93
CA ASN A 143 9.13 -14.15 -11.81
C ASN A 143 8.87 -12.64 -11.86
N HIS A 144 9.88 -11.79 -11.65
CA HIS A 144 9.78 -10.34 -11.83
C HIS A 144 9.72 -9.90 -13.31
N GLY A 145 9.37 -10.82 -14.21
CA GLY A 145 9.15 -10.51 -15.62
C GLY A 145 7.80 -9.83 -15.87
N PRO A 146 7.50 -9.49 -17.15
CA PRO A 146 6.27 -8.81 -17.56
C PRO A 146 4.98 -9.52 -17.12
N SER A 147 5.06 -10.83 -16.85
CA SER A 147 3.93 -11.70 -16.52
C SER A 147 3.45 -11.63 -15.07
N ASN A 148 4.20 -10.99 -14.16
CA ASN A 148 3.78 -10.83 -12.77
C ASN A 148 4.23 -9.47 -12.21
N PRO A 149 3.44 -8.41 -12.44
CA PRO A 149 3.92 -7.06 -12.22
C PRO A 149 3.91 -6.69 -10.73
N HIS A 150 5.09 -6.50 -10.14
CA HIS A 150 5.25 -5.47 -9.10
C HIS A 150 5.03 -4.12 -9.77
N LEU A 151 4.23 -3.29 -9.15
CA LEU A 151 3.89 -2.00 -9.70
C LEU A 151 4.68 -0.94 -8.95
N TYR A 152 5.36 -0.13 -9.75
CA TYR A 152 6.09 1.00 -9.25
C TYR A 152 5.30 2.26 -9.52
N ALA A 153 5.01 3.00 -8.47
CA ALA A 153 4.31 4.27 -8.59
C ALA A 153 5.10 5.39 -7.93
N GLN A 154 5.01 6.57 -8.51
CA GLN A 154 5.35 7.81 -7.84
C GLN A 154 4.11 8.27 -7.07
N SER A 155 4.28 8.43 -5.77
CA SER A 155 3.25 9.03 -4.93
C SER A 155 3.24 10.56 -5.06
N SER A 156 2.18 11.22 -4.58
CA SER A 156 2.11 12.69 -4.57
C SER A 156 3.28 13.35 -3.83
N SER A 157 3.88 12.65 -2.87
CA SER A 157 5.04 13.08 -2.09
C SER A 157 6.37 12.95 -2.84
N ASN A 158 6.34 12.72 -4.16
CA ASN A 158 7.52 12.46 -4.97
C ASN A 158 8.39 11.32 -4.39
N SER A 159 7.74 10.31 -3.83
CA SER A 159 8.41 9.11 -3.34
C SER A 159 8.12 7.97 -4.29
N PHE A 160 9.14 7.18 -4.56
CA PHE A 160 9.05 5.93 -5.30
C PHE A 160 8.49 4.86 -4.37
N VAL A 161 7.46 4.15 -4.84
CA VAL A 161 6.79 3.09 -4.10
C VAL A 161 6.87 1.81 -4.93
N GLY A 162 7.27 0.72 -4.29
CA GLY A 162 7.32 -0.61 -4.88
C GLY A 162 6.59 -1.62 -4.02
N ASP A 163 6.09 -2.69 -4.64
CA ASP A 163 5.28 -3.69 -3.97
C ASP A 163 5.56 -5.14 -4.36
N LEU A 164 5.02 -6.06 -3.57
CA LEU A 164 5.38 -7.47 -3.57
C LEU A 164 4.34 -8.31 -2.85
N VAL A 165 3.96 -9.44 -3.44
CA VAL A 165 3.18 -10.48 -2.77
C VAL A 165 4.10 -11.62 -2.33
N ALA A 166 4.19 -11.85 -1.02
CA ALA A 166 5.04 -12.90 -0.44
C ALA A 166 4.44 -13.44 0.86
N LYS A 167 4.81 -14.66 1.25
CA LYS A 167 4.38 -15.27 2.51
C LYS A 167 5.11 -14.62 3.69
N TYR A 168 6.43 -14.52 3.62
CA TYR A 168 7.26 -13.88 4.63
C TYR A 168 7.51 -12.42 4.26
N THR A 169 7.82 -11.58 5.25
CA THR A 169 8.23 -10.19 5.03
C THR A 169 9.62 -10.17 4.37
N PRO A 170 9.72 -9.74 3.11
CA PRO A 170 10.99 -9.80 2.39
C PRO A 170 11.86 -8.58 2.70
N GLU A 171 13.10 -8.63 2.23
CA GLU A 171 14.05 -7.52 2.28
C GLU A 171 14.23 -6.93 0.87
N TYR A 172 14.44 -5.61 0.81
CA TYR A 172 14.82 -4.90 -0.40
C TYR A 172 16.08 -4.06 -0.20
N LYS A 173 16.81 -3.79 -1.28
CA LYS A 173 17.84 -2.75 -1.34
C LYS A 173 17.76 -2.00 -2.66
N ILE A 174 18.10 -0.71 -2.63
CA ILE A 174 18.30 0.10 -3.82
C ILE A 174 19.78 -0.02 -4.21
N GLU A 175 20.03 -0.50 -5.42
CA GLU A 175 21.37 -0.76 -5.94
C GLU A 175 22.32 0.45 -5.75
N GLY A 176 23.30 0.33 -4.85
CA GLY A 176 24.31 1.35 -4.61
C GLY A 176 23.90 2.53 -3.72
N LEU A 177 22.73 2.50 -3.07
CA LEU A 177 22.27 3.58 -2.19
C LEU A 177 21.95 3.18 -0.75
N THR A 178 21.35 2.01 -0.57
CA THR A 178 20.83 1.62 0.75
C THR A 178 21.31 0.24 1.13
N ASP A 179 21.40 0.01 2.43
CA ASP A 179 21.48 -1.33 2.97
C ASP A 179 20.17 -2.09 2.76
N TRP A 180 20.21 -3.39 3.02
CA TRP A 180 19.02 -4.23 3.05
C TRP A 180 18.06 -3.76 4.14
N LYS A 181 16.82 -3.49 3.76
CA LYS A 181 15.72 -3.10 4.66
C LYS A 181 14.57 -4.07 4.50
N LEU A 182 13.80 -4.29 5.57
CA LEU A 182 12.54 -5.04 5.47
C LEU A 182 11.49 -4.20 4.73
N LEU A 183 10.68 -4.85 3.90
CA LEU A 183 9.46 -4.22 3.37
C LEU A 183 8.43 -4.06 4.49
N THR A 184 7.56 -3.07 4.35
CA THR A 184 6.39 -2.89 5.20
C THR A 184 5.30 -3.87 4.80
N THR A 185 4.77 -4.63 5.76
CA THR A 185 3.65 -5.55 5.54
C THR A 185 2.32 -4.83 5.73
N ALA A 186 1.43 -4.90 4.72
CA ALA A 186 0.09 -4.32 4.80
C ALA A 186 -1.02 -5.31 5.19
N GLY A 187 -0.68 -6.59 5.39
CA GLY A 187 -1.63 -7.67 5.71
C GLY A 187 -1.84 -8.66 4.56
N SER A 188 -2.77 -9.61 4.73
CA SER A 188 -3.09 -10.62 3.70
C SER A 188 -3.53 -9.99 2.39
N VAL A 189 -3.08 -10.54 1.26
CA VAL A 189 -3.41 -10.01 -0.09
C VAL A 189 -4.89 -10.07 -0.42
N ILE A 190 -5.58 -11.10 0.07
CA ILE A 190 -7.03 -11.25 0.07
C ILE A 190 -7.44 -11.83 1.44
N PRO A 191 -8.69 -11.64 1.89
CA PRO A 191 -9.15 -12.20 3.16
C PRO A 191 -8.87 -13.71 3.27
N GLY A 192 -8.15 -14.12 4.32
CA GLY A 192 -7.82 -15.53 4.59
C GLY A 192 -6.61 -16.10 3.84
N SER A 193 -5.92 -15.32 3.00
CA SER A 193 -4.67 -15.78 2.36
C SER A 193 -3.49 -15.80 3.32
N ASP A 194 -2.63 -16.80 3.18
CA ASP A 194 -1.32 -16.89 3.84
C ASP A 194 -0.26 -15.97 3.21
N LYS A 195 -0.47 -15.59 1.95
CA LYS A 195 0.31 -14.56 1.27
C LYS A 195 -0.13 -13.17 1.71
N LYS A 196 0.85 -12.28 1.85
CA LYS A 196 0.66 -10.90 2.28
C LYS A 196 1.15 -9.92 1.23
N TYR A 197 0.53 -8.74 1.25
CA TYR A 197 0.99 -7.60 0.48
C TYR A 197 2.07 -6.87 1.27
N HIS A 198 3.21 -6.65 0.63
CA HIS A 198 4.33 -5.92 1.15
C HIS A 198 4.68 -4.78 0.22
N TYR A 199 5.13 -3.67 0.78
CA TYR A 199 5.51 -2.50 0.01
C TYR A 199 6.65 -1.76 0.69
N TYR A 200 7.28 -0.86 -0.05
CA TYR A 200 8.21 0.12 0.50
C TYR A 200 7.98 1.47 -0.16
N LYS A 201 8.41 2.53 0.53
CA LYS A 201 8.32 3.90 0.03
C LYS A 201 9.64 4.60 0.34
N GLU A 202 10.31 5.07 -0.70
CA GLU A 202 11.62 5.71 -0.61
C GLU A 202 11.61 7.07 -1.35
N PRO A 203 12.40 8.06 -0.91
CA PRO A 203 12.57 9.30 -1.66
C PRO A 203 13.02 9.01 -3.09
N PHE A 204 12.32 9.59 -4.08
CA PHE A 204 12.74 9.48 -5.47
C PHE A 204 13.85 10.48 -5.76
N ASP A 205 14.96 10.02 -6.34
CA ASP A 205 16.13 10.84 -6.60
C ASP A 205 16.45 11.03 -8.10
N GLY A 206 15.58 10.55 -9.00
CA GLY A 206 15.69 10.80 -10.44
C GLY A 206 16.56 9.82 -11.23
N TRP A 207 17.28 8.92 -10.56
CA TRP A 207 18.28 8.07 -11.19
C TRP A 207 17.77 6.66 -11.52
N GLU A 208 18.44 6.02 -12.48
CA GLU A 208 18.13 4.67 -12.93
C GLU A 208 18.86 3.64 -12.07
N ARG A 209 18.21 3.17 -11.01
CA ARG A 209 18.71 2.12 -10.11
C ARG A 209 17.71 1.02 -9.98
N ASN A 210 18.16 -0.22 -9.87
CA ASN A 210 17.26 -1.35 -9.68
C ASN A 210 17.01 -1.58 -8.20
N THR A 211 15.85 -2.14 -7.92
CA THR A 211 15.56 -2.71 -6.61
C THR A 211 15.98 -4.17 -6.63
N LEU A 212 16.71 -4.57 -5.60
CA LEU A 212 17.09 -5.95 -5.37
C LEU A 212 16.24 -6.48 -4.22
N LEU A 213 15.75 -7.70 -4.36
CA LEU A 213 14.81 -8.34 -3.44
C LEU A 213 15.38 -9.67 -2.95
N ARG A 214 15.13 -10.02 -1.69
CA ARG A 214 15.41 -11.37 -1.15
C ARG A 214 14.48 -11.66 0.03
N THR A 215 14.25 -12.93 0.35
CA THR A 215 13.40 -13.28 1.49
C THR A 215 14.05 -12.93 2.83
N LYS A 216 15.36 -13.21 2.96
CA LYS A 216 16.20 -12.94 4.13
C LYS A 216 17.68 -13.01 3.74
N ALA A 217 18.57 -12.60 4.62
CA ALA A 217 20.00 -12.87 4.51
C ALA A 217 20.28 -14.38 4.25
N GLY A 218 21.15 -14.66 3.27
CA GLY A 218 21.49 -16.04 2.86
C GLY A 218 20.59 -16.64 1.78
N CYS A 219 19.46 -16.00 1.43
CA CYS A 219 18.64 -16.40 0.28
C CYS A 219 19.15 -15.80 -1.04
N PRO A 220 18.74 -16.35 -2.20
CA PRO A 220 19.02 -15.75 -3.50
C PRO A 220 18.56 -14.29 -3.58
N GLU A 221 19.38 -13.46 -4.22
CA GLU A 221 19.05 -12.07 -4.52
C GLU A 221 18.46 -11.97 -5.93
N TYR A 222 17.32 -11.30 -6.03
CA TYR A 222 16.58 -11.12 -7.27
C TYR A 222 16.65 -9.66 -7.69
N ARG A 223 17.15 -9.41 -8.90
CA ARG A 223 17.14 -8.08 -9.48
C ARG A 223 15.81 -7.83 -10.14
N ASP A 224 15.06 -6.86 -9.62
CA ASP A 224 13.87 -6.39 -10.30
C ASP A 224 14.31 -5.73 -11.61
N VAL A 225 13.73 -6.15 -12.73
CA VAL A 225 14.05 -5.63 -14.07
C VAL A 225 13.56 -4.19 -14.26
N ARG A 226 12.82 -3.67 -13.28
CA ARG A 226 12.24 -2.34 -13.26
C ARG A 226 13.07 -1.45 -12.34
N SER A 227 13.34 -0.24 -12.79
CA SER A 227 14.19 0.70 -12.07
C SER A 227 13.37 1.74 -11.29
N GLN A 228 14.03 2.43 -10.36
CA GLN A 228 13.51 3.58 -9.63
C GLN A 228 13.15 4.76 -10.52
N LYS A 229 13.63 4.77 -11.78
CA LYS A 229 13.37 5.86 -12.71
C LYS A 229 11.91 5.86 -13.14
N VAL A 230 11.16 6.79 -12.57
CA VAL A 230 9.79 7.07 -12.96
C VAL A 230 9.78 7.94 -14.21
N TYR A 231 8.93 7.62 -15.19
CA TYR A 231 8.61 8.59 -16.23
C TYR A 231 7.83 9.77 -15.62
N THR A 232 8.24 11.00 -15.89
CA THR A 232 7.69 12.19 -15.19
C THR A 232 6.35 12.67 -15.75
N ASN A 233 5.87 12.11 -16.86
CA ASN A 233 4.66 12.58 -17.53
C ASN A 233 3.45 11.80 -17.07
N THR A 234 2.56 12.41 -16.28
CA THR A 234 1.34 11.77 -15.78
C THR A 234 0.24 11.63 -16.85
N LEU A 235 0.37 12.29 -18.01
CA LEU A 235 -0.59 12.19 -19.12
C LEU A 235 -2.05 12.38 -18.66
N GLU A 236 -2.25 13.33 -17.74
CA GLU A 236 -3.54 13.65 -17.10
C GLU A 236 -4.42 14.54 -17.99
N GLU A 237 -3.90 15.03 -19.11
CA GLU A 237 -4.65 15.78 -20.09
C GLU A 237 -5.42 14.86 -21.05
N TRP A 238 -6.51 15.39 -21.61
CA TRP A 238 -7.20 14.75 -22.72
C TRP A 238 -6.38 14.91 -24.01
N HIS A 239 -6.12 13.80 -24.69
CA HIS A 239 -5.44 13.81 -25.98
C HIS A 239 -6.39 13.98 -27.19
N GLY A 240 -7.70 13.97 -26.94
CA GLY A 240 -8.74 14.19 -27.94
C GLY A 240 -9.41 12.88 -28.38
N LEU A 241 -10.74 12.88 -28.39
CA LEU A 241 -11.55 11.76 -28.86
C LEU A 241 -11.88 11.91 -30.35
N PRO A 242 -12.17 10.81 -31.07
CA PRO A 242 -12.73 10.89 -32.41
C PRO A 242 -13.96 11.81 -32.44
N THR A 243 -13.96 12.78 -33.35
CA THR A 243 -15.00 13.82 -33.42
C THR A 243 -16.24 13.38 -34.19
N SER A 244 -16.15 12.31 -34.99
CA SER A 244 -17.27 11.70 -35.71
C SER A 244 -17.35 10.22 -35.37
N MET A 245 -18.32 9.85 -34.55
CA MET A 245 -18.67 8.46 -34.30
C MET A 245 -20.04 8.19 -34.91
N PRO A 246 -20.24 7.05 -35.59
CA PRO A 246 -21.56 6.70 -36.10
C PRO A 246 -22.51 6.38 -34.96
N SER A 247 -23.80 6.58 -35.24
CA SER A 247 -24.88 6.19 -34.34
C SER A 247 -24.84 4.69 -34.06
N ILE A 248 -25.22 4.32 -32.84
CA ILE A 248 -25.39 2.93 -32.41
C ILE A 248 -26.73 2.76 -31.73
N ASN A 249 -27.29 1.56 -31.79
CA ASN A 249 -28.36 1.18 -30.88
C ASN A 249 -27.75 0.84 -29.52
N PRO A 250 -28.00 1.62 -28.46
CA PRO A 250 -27.38 1.38 -27.16
C PRO A 250 -27.93 0.10 -26.52
N SER A 251 -27.05 -0.67 -25.88
CA SER A 251 -27.43 -1.76 -24.97
C SER A 251 -26.64 -1.69 -23.67
N ILE A 252 -27.28 -2.08 -22.58
CA ILE A 252 -26.65 -2.21 -21.26
C ILE A 252 -26.20 -3.66 -21.08
N LYS A 253 -24.89 -3.84 -20.90
CA LYS A 253 -24.28 -5.13 -20.60
C LYS A 253 -23.88 -5.21 -19.12
N ASP A 254 -24.03 -6.38 -18.50
CA ASP A 254 -23.83 -6.61 -17.06
C ASP A 254 -22.60 -7.48 -16.77
N TYR A 255 -21.48 -7.09 -17.39
CA TYR A 255 -20.16 -7.67 -17.17
C TYR A 255 -19.13 -6.55 -17.06
N TYR A 256 -17.99 -6.88 -16.44
CA TYR A 256 -16.90 -5.93 -16.25
C TYR A 256 -15.80 -6.12 -17.28
N ILE A 257 -15.23 -5.01 -17.73
CA ILE A 257 -14.11 -4.97 -18.67
C ILE A 257 -12.92 -4.31 -17.98
N MET A 258 -11.78 -4.98 -18.00
CA MET A 258 -10.50 -4.39 -17.65
C MET A 258 -9.77 -4.02 -18.94
N VAL A 259 -9.36 -2.76 -19.09
CA VAL A 259 -8.42 -2.36 -20.13
C VAL A 259 -7.01 -2.46 -19.56
N ASN A 260 -6.25 -3.44 -20.03
CA ASN A 260 -4.85 -3.57 -19.68
C ASN A 260 -3.96 -2.93 -20.76
N SER A 261 -2.75 -2.53 -20.37
CA SER A 261 -1.71 -2.10 -21.31
C SER A 261 -0.40 -2.79 -21.04
N GLU A 262 0.30 -3.09 -22.12
CA GLU A 262 1.73 -3.35 -22.07
C GLU A 262 2.43 -2.01 -22.34
N LEU A 263 2.83 -1.31 -21.27
CA LEU A 263 3.64 -0.09 -21.37
C LEU A 263 5.15 -0.39 -21.36
N GLU A 264 5.54 -1.66 -21.57
CA GLU A 264 6.94 -2.08 -21.50
C GLU A 264 7.81 -1.30 -22.49
N GLY A 265 8.72 -0.48 -21.96
CA GLY A 265 9.86 0.06 -22.72
C GLY A 265 9.54 1.04 -23.85
N ARG A 266 8.33 1.61 -23.92
CA ARG A 266 7.93 2.48 -25.05
C ARG A 266 8.08 3.97 -24.77
N PRO A 267 8.89 4.73 -25.53
CA PRO A 267 9.02 6.19 -25.37
C PRO A 267 7.69 6.93 -25.59
N LEU A 268 7.34 7.75 -24.59
CA LEU A 268 6.08 8.45 -24.34
C LEU A 268 5.53 9.37 -25.46
N TRP A 269 6.30 9.65 -26.51
CA TRP A 269 5.94 10.66 -27.50
C TRP A 269 5.67 10.10 -28.90
N ASN A 270 6.10 8.86 -29.19
CA ASN A 270 5.98 8.27 -30.53
C ASN A 270 5.23 6.93 -30.57
N ASP A 271 5.00 6.28 -29.44
CA ASP A 271 4.50 4.91 -29.46
C ASP A 271 3.03 4.81 -29.10
N ILE A 272 2.28 4.23 -30.01
CA ILE A 272 0.92 3.77 -29.76
C ILE A 272 1.02 2.64 -28.71
N PRO A 273 0.51 2.83 -27.49
CA PRO A 273 0.51 1.77 -26.47
C PRO A 273 -0.25 0.54 -26.97
N VAL A 274 0.23 -0.63 -26.55
CA VAL A 274 -0.42 -1.91 -26.81
C VAL A 274 -1.43 -2.16 -25.70
N TYR A 275 -2.66 -2.48 -26.07
CA TYR A 275 -3.74 -2.76 -25.16
C TYR A 275 -4.33 -4.14 -25.41
N ASN A 276 -4.87 -4.73 -24.37
CA ASN A 276 -5.80 -5.84 -24.46
C ASN A 276 -6.92 -5.62 -23.44
N LEU A 277 -8.10 -6.18 -23.74
CA LEU A 277 -9.25 -6.11 -22.86
C LEU A 277 -9.48 -7.48 -22.24
N TYR A 278 -9.77 -7.51 -20.93
CA TYR A 278 -10.25 -8.69 -20.24
C TYR A 278 -11.72 -8.53 -19.88
N ALA A 279 -12.51 -9.58 -20.10
CA ALA A 279 -13.86 -9.70 -19.58
C ALA A 279 -13.86 -10.61 -18.35
N ASP A 280 -14.71 -10.29 -17.36
CA ASP A 280 -14.76 -10.99 -16.08
C ASP A 280 -15.35 -12.41 -16.15
N ARG A 281 -15.91 -12.80 -17.29
CA ARG A 281 -16.53 -14.12 -17.54
C ARG A 281 -16.63 -14.44 -19.04
N ASP A 282 -16.92 -15.70 -19.35
CA ASP A 282 -17.20 -16.20 -20.71
C ASP A 282 -18.56 -15.67 -21.22
N ILE A 283 -18.53 -14.99 -22.37
CA ILE A 283 -19.68 -14.38 -23.02
C ILE A 283 -19.64 -14.76 -24.51
N PRO A 284 -20.62 -15.56 -24.98
CA PRO A 284 -20.66 -15.99 -26.38
C PRO A 284 -20.67 -14.81 -27.34
N ASN A 285 -19.88 -14.90 -28.41
CA ASN A 285 -19.79 -13.91 -29.50
C ASN A 285 -19.35 -12.50 -29.06
N LEU A 286 -18.70 -12.36 -27.90
CA LEU A 286 -18.23 -11.06 -27.42
C LEU A 286 -17.13 -10.49 -28.33
N ASN A 287 -17.32 -9.26 -28.76
CA ASN A 287 -16.41 -8.52 -29.62
C ASN A 287 -16.32 -7.05 -29.20
N VAL A 288 -15.22 -6.40 -29.56
CA VAL A 288 -15.01 -4.96 -29.38
C VAL A 288 -14.62 -4.29 -30.69
N ARG A 289 -15.15 -3.09 -30.91
CA ARG A 289 -14.67 -2.14 -31.92
C ARG A 289 -13.97 -0.98 -31.25
N VAL A 290 -12.77 -0.65 -31.70
CA VAL A 290 -11.99 0.50 -31.23
C VAL A 290 -12.09 1.61 -32.27
N ASN A 291 -12.52 2.81 -31.84
CA ASN A 291 -12.75 3.97 -32.71
C ASN A 291 -13.54 3.62 -33.99
N TRP A 292 -14.52 2.71 -33.86
CA TRP A 292 -15.37 2.17 -34.94
C TRP A 292 -14.69 1.32 -36.03
N ASN A 293 -13.38 1.42 -36.22
CA ASN A 293 -12.71 0.83 -37.37
C ASN A 293 -12.10 -0.55 -37.09
N ASP A 294 -11.53 -0.72 -35.90
CA ASP A 294 -10.73 -1.91 -35.59
C ASP A 294 -11.55 -2.91 -34.79
N PHE A 295 -11.64 -4.15 -35.29
CA PHE A 295 -12.45 -5.22 -34.69
C PHE A 295 -11.58 -6.27 -34.01
N TYR A 296 -11.92 -6.60 -32.77
CA TYR A 296 -11.25 -7.63 -31.99
C TYR A 296 -12.27 -8.56 -31.34
N SER A 297 -12.07 -9.86 -31.51
CA SER A 297 -12.84 -10.89 -30.81
C SER A 297 -12.23 -11.21 -29.47
N PHE A 298 -13.09 -11.54 -28.51
CA PHE A 298 -12.66 -12.11 -27.24
C PHE A 298 -12.49 -13.62 -27.36
N GLU A 299 -11.39 -14.11 -26.81
CA GLU A 299 -11.05 -15.53 -26.75
C GLU A 299 -10.94 -15.97 -25.29
N LYS A 300 -11.17 -17.24 -25.00
CA LYS A 300 -11.02 -17.77 -23.65
C LYS A 300 -9.58 -17.61 -23.18
N TYR A 301 -9.41 -17.00 -22.01
CA TYR A 301 -8.11 -16.87 -21.38
C TYR A 301 -7.93 -17.99 -20.36
N THR A 302 -7.11 -18.98 -20.71
CA THR A 302 -6.89 -20.20 -19.91
C THR A 302 -5.61 -20.17 -19.07
N TYR A 303 -4.80 -19.11 -19.21
CA TYR A 303 -3.56 -18.97 -18.47
C TYR A 303 -3.81 -18.38 -17.08
N PRO A 304 -3.02 -18.77 -16.06
CA PRO A 304 -3.13 -18.16 -14.74
C PRO A 304 -2.60 -16.72 -14.78
N LEU A 305 -3.49 -15.73 -14.83
CA LEU A 305 -3.09 -14.31 -14.72
C LEU A 305 -2.71 -13.95 -13.29
N PHE A 306 -3.37 -14.59 -12.32
CA PHE A 306 -3.30 -14.28 -10.91
C PHE A 306 -2.73 -15.48 -10.16
N GLN A 307 -1.78 -15.24 -9.26
CA GLN A 307 -1.22 -16.32 -8.45
C GLN A 307 -2.12 -16.70 -7.28
N VAL A 308 -2.94 -15.77 -6.82
CA VAL A 308 -3.73 -15.93 -5.59
C VAL A 308 -5.23 -15.91 -5.87
N ARG A 309 -5.66 -15.17 -6.89
CA ARG A 309 -7.08 -15.14 -7.26
C ARG A 309 -7.47 -16.40 -8.04
N PRO A 310 -8.71 -16.90 -7.87
CA PRO A 310 -9.19 -18.02 -8.66
C PRO A 310 -9.21 -17.65 -10.15
N ASN A 311 -8.60 -18.50 -10.98
CA ASN A 311 -8.69 -18.39 -12.43
C ASN A 311 -10.10 -18.77 -12.87
N ARG A 312 -10.97 -17.77 -12.96
CA ARG A 312 -12.32 -17.91 -13.53
C ARG A 312 -12.22 -17.95 -15.06
N ASP A 313 -13.27 -18.43 -15.72
CA ASP A 313 -13.42 -18.43 -17.18
C ASP A 313 -13.46 -16.98 -17.72
N MET A 314 -12.33 -16.29 -17.74
CA MET A 314 -12.17 -14.95 -18.29
C MET A 314 -11.99 -15.02 -19.80
N MET A 315 -12.23 -13.90 -20.46
CA MET A 315 -11.89 -13.75 -21.88
C MET A 315 -10.91 -12.61 -22.08
N ILE A 316 -10.06 -12.71 -23.10
CA ILE A 316 -9.10 -11.68 -23.49
C ILE A 316 -9.28 -11.35 -24.98
N THR A 317 -9.04 -10.10 -25.39
CA THR A 317 -8.85 -9.78 -26.81
C THR A 317 -7.42 -10.05 -27.24
N THR A 318 -7.20 -10.21 -28.55
CA THR A 318 -5.84 -9.98 -29.09
C THR A 318 -5.38 -8.55 -28.78
N SER A 319 -4.07 -8.37 -28.70
CA SER A 319 -3.48 -7.07 -28.41
C SER A 319 -3.65 -6.10 -29.59
N PHE A 320 -3.92 -4.83 -29.30
CA PHE A 320 -4.16 -3.79 -30.30
C PHE A 320 -3.52 -2.45 -29.94
N ASN A 321 -3.37 -1.59 -30.95
CA ASN A 321 -2.70 -0.29 -30.83
C ASN A 321 -3.71 0.83 -31.09
N VAL A 322 -3.94 1.70 -30.10
CA VAL A 322 -4.69 2.96 -30.28
C VAL A 322 -4.05 4.10 -29.50
N LYS A 323 -4.24 5.35 -29.94
CA LYS A 323 -3.77 6.51 -29.16
C LYS A 323 -4.47 6.55 -27.80
N LYS A 324 -3.81 7.15 -26.80
CA LYS A 324 -4.42 7.45 -25.50
C LYS A 324 -5.73 8.21 -25.72
N ASP A 325 -6.72 7.84 -24.93
CA ASP A 325 -8.09 8.33 -24.99
C ASP A 325 -8.80 7.93 -26.30
N PHE A 326 -9.78 7.04 -26.19
CA PHE A 326 -10.43 6.44 -27.35
C PHE A 326 -11.86 5.99 -27.02
N ILE A 327 -12.60 5.57 -28.04
CA ILE A 327 -13.94 5.01 -27.88
C ILE A 327 -13.88 3.50 -28.12
N ILE A 328 -14.58 2.74 -27.30
CA ILE A 328 -14.85 1.32 -27.56
C ILE A 328 -16.36 1.07 -27.66
N ASP A 329 -16.75 0.23 -28.60
CA ASP A 329 -18.08 -0.34 -28.73
C ASP A 329 -18.01 -1.84 -28.46
N VAL A 330 -18.70 -2.32 -27.42
CA VAL A 330 -18.66 -3.73 -27.03
C VAL A 330 -20.01 -4.37 -27.31
N SER A 331 -20.00 -5.52 -27.99
CA SER A 331 -21.21 -6.21 -28.45
C SER A 331 -21.03 -7.73 -28.45
N ASP A 332 -22.12 -8.45 -28.25
CA ASP A 332 -22.26 -9.91 -28.31
C ASP A 332 -23.29 -10.35 -29.38
N ASP A 333 -23.82 -9.41 -30.18
CA ASP A 333 -24.93 -9.62 -31.13
C ASP A 333 -24.58 -9.19 -32.57
N GLY A 334 -23.28 -9.12 -32.88
CA GLY A 334 -22.80 -8.64 -34.18
C GLY A 334 -23.03 -7.13 -34.39
N TYR A 335 -23.08 -6.38 -33.29
CA TYR A 335 -23.34 -4.93 -33.24
C TYR A 335 -24.71 -4.50 -33.75
N GLN A 336 -25.72 -5.36 -33.63
CA GLN A 336 -27.11 -4.90 -33.68
C GLN A 336 -27.38 -3.92 -32.53
N THR A 337 -26.76 -4.18 -31.37
CA THR A 337 -26.67 -3.27 -30.23
C THR A 337 -25.24 -3.23 -29.66
N ALA A 338 -24.88 -2.16 -28.95
CA ALA A 338 -23.57 -2.07 -28.30
C ALA A 338 -23.60 -1.24 -27.01
N SER A 339 -22.76 -1.63 -26.06
CA SER A 339 -22.32 -0.75 -24.99
C SER A 339 -21.14 0.09 -25.49
N ARG A 340 -21.40 1.39 -25.77
CA ARG A 340 -20.34 2.36 -26.07
C ARG A 340 -19.73 2.93 -24.80
N TYR A 341 -18.40 3.04 -24.78
CA TYR A 341 -17.63 3.65 -23.70
C TYR A 341 -16.65 4.68 -24.24
N THR A 342 -16.55 5.80 -23.55
CA THR A 342 -15.33 6.61 -23.59
C THR A 342 -14.29 5.98 -22.69
N VAL A 343 -13.10 5.77 -23.22
CA VAL A 343 -11.92 5.33 -22.48
C VAL A 343 -11.02 6.53 -22.27
N TYR A 344 -10.81 6.92 -21.02
CA TYR A 344 -9.78 7.87 -20.62
C TYR A 344 -8.67 7.12 -19.93
N ARG A 345 -7.42 7.42 -20.25
CA ARG A 345 -6.28 6.76 -19.61
C ARG A 345 -5.25 7.77 -19.17
N ASN A 346 -4.70 7.64 -17.97
CA ASN A 346 -3.58 8.45 -17.53
C ASN A 346 -2.51 7.59 -16.88
N TYR A 347 -1.29 8.09 -16.91
CA TYR A 347 -0.15 7.49 -16.27
C TYR A 347 0.01 8.09 -14.87
N GLN A 348 0.28 7.28 -13.86
CA GLN A 348 0.24 7.77 -12.48
C GLN A 348 1.63 8.18 -11.97
N GLY A 349 2.62 8.24 -12.86
CA GLY A 349 4.02 8.28 -12.47
C GLY A 349 4.45 6.88 -12.02
N GLY A 350 5.38 6.24 -12.73
CA GLY A 350 6.08 5.03 -12.27
C GLY A 350 5.89 3.82 -13.19
N HIS A 351 6.84 2.90 -13.16
CA HIS A 351 6.88 1.81 -14.13
C HIS A 351 5.60 0.95 -14.02
N TRP A 352 4.82 0.90 -15.12
CA TRP A 352 3.54 0.18 -15.23
C TRP A 352 2.37 0.76 -14.41
N SER A 353 2.50 1.98 -13.88
CA SER A 353 1.41 2.60 -13.12
C SER A 353 0.45 3.41 -13.98
N THR A 354 -0.76 2.89 -14.18
CA THR A 354 -1.80 3.54 -15.00
C THR A 354 -3.18 3.47 -14.37
N ALA A 355 -3.98 4.51 -14.62
CA ALA A 355 -5.42 4.48 -14.38
C ALA A 355 -6.16 4.55 -15.71
N THR A 356 -7.16 3.68 -15.88
CA THR A 356 -8.06 3.70 -17.04
C THR A 356 -9.49 3.85 -16.57
N THR A 357 -10.18 4.90 -17.03
CA THR A 357 -11.59 5.16 -16.77
C THR A 357 -12.40 4.77 -18.00
N LEU A 358 -13.41 3.93 -17.79
CA LEU A 358 -14.44 3.58 -18.77
C LEU A 358 -15.73 4.30 -18.37
N THR A 359 -16.20 5.23 -19.20
CA THR A 359 -17.53 5.85 -19.02
C THR A 359 -18.47 5.35 -20.10
N ARG A 360 -19.50 4.59 -19.70
CA ARG A 360 -20.51 4.06 -20.63
C ARG A 360 -21.49 5.16 -21.05
N HIS A 361 -22.15 5.00 -22.20
CA HIS A 361 -23.16 5.92 -22.73
C HIS A 361 -24.30 6.27 -21.75
N ASP A 362 -24.68 5.37 -20.83
CA ASP A 362 -25.69 5.62 -19.78
C ASP A 362 -25.11 6.35 -18.55
N GLY A 363 -23.81 6.61 -18.51
CA GLY A 363 -23.12 7.29 -17.40
C GLY A 363 -22.56 6.37 -16.33
N ARG A 364 -22.63 5.04 -16.48
CA ARG A 364 -21.94 4.12 -15.55
C ARG A 364 -20.43 4.18 -15.76
N VAL A 365 -19.68 4.22 -14.68
CA VAL A 365 -18.23 4.40 -14.66
C VAL A 365 -17.55 3.19 -14.02
N THR A 366 -16.57 2.64 -14.73
CA THR A 366 -15.67 1.60 -14.21
C THR A 366 -14.24 2.10 -14.33
N VAL A 367 -13.40 1.84 -13.34
CA VAL A 367 -12.00 2.27 -13.33
C VAL A 367 -11.10 1.07 -13.10
N SER A 368 -10.04 0.94 -13.89
CA SER A 368 -8.91 0.04 -13.60
C SER A 368 -7.72 0.86 -13.12
N VAL A 369 -7.16 0.53 -11.95
CA VAL A 369 -6.01 1.22 -11.35
C VAL A 369 -4.85 0.24 -11.17
N GLN A 370 -3.87 0.33 -12.05
CA GLN A 370 -2.63 -0.45 -11.99
C GLN A 370 -1.62 0.27 -11.08
N GLY A 371 -1.97 0.53 -9.81
CA GLY A 371 -1.07 1.18 -8.84
C GLY A 371 -0.55 0.26 -7.75
N ILE A 372 -1.24 -0.86 -7.55
CA ILE A 372 -0.92 -1.92 -6.60
C ILE A 372 -1.01 -3.25 -7.36
N ASN A 373 -0.16 -4.22 -7.02
CA ASN A 373 -0.19 -5.57 -7.56
C ASN A 373 -1.63 -6.12 -7.68
N TRP A 374 -1.98 -6.62 -8.86
CA TRP A 374 -3.37 -6.99 -9.20
C TRP A 374 -3.90 -8.23 -8.46
N ASP A 375 -3.04 -9.03 -7.81
CA ASP A 375 -3.46 -10.12 -6.92
C ASP A 375 -4.05 -9.61 -5.60
N THR A 376 -3.76 -8.37 -5.21
CA THR A 376 -4.17 -7.79 -3.92
C THR A 376 -5.55 -7.17 -4.01
N ASP A 377 -6.41 -7.37 -2.99
CA ASP A 377 -7.68 -6.65 -2.85
C ASP A 377 -7.40 -5.20 -2.46
N GLN A 378 -8.06 -4.29 -3.15
CA GLN A 378 -7.77 -2.87 -3.10
C GLN A 378 -9.03 -2.07 -2.79
N LEU A 379 -8.83 -0.89 -2.23
CA LEU A 379 -9.87 0.11 -2.02
C LEU A 379 -9.56 1.33 -2.87
N LEU A 380 -10.56 1.84 -3.55
CA LEU A 380 -10.50 3.15 -4.19
C LEU A 380 -11.35 4.13 -3.38
N VAL A 381 -10.74 5.19 -2.87
CA VAL A 381 -11.40 6.15 -1.97
C VAL A 381 -11.47 7.51 -2.64
N ASN A 382 -12.69 8.04 -2.82
CA ASN A 382 -12.88 9.38 -3.36
C ASN A 382 -12.34 10.42 -2.35
N VAL A 383 -11.37 11.23 -2.77
CA VAL A 383 -10.69 12.18 -1.87
C VAL A 383 -11.63 13.28 -1.39
N SER A 384 -12.61 13.68 -2.21
CA SER A 384 -13.53 14.77 -1.88
C SER A 384 -14.68 14.34 -0.97
N THR A 385 -15.17 13.10 -1.12
CA THR A 385 -16.36 12.62 -0.38
C THR A 385 -16.04 11.60 0.70
N GLY A 386 -14.84 11.00 0.69
CA GLY A 386 -14.48 9.87 1.54
C GLY A 386 -15.16 8.55 1.16
N GLN A 387 -15.94 8.52 0.06
CA GLN A 387 -16.63 7.30 -0.38
C GLN A 387 -15.62 6.23 -0.79
N THR A 388 -15.76 5.04 -0.23
CA THR A 388 -14.92 3.87 -0.52
C THR A 388 -15.60 2.94 -1.51
N TYR A 389 -14.85 2.49 -2.50
CA TYR A 389 -15.22 1.50 -3.49
C TYR A 389 -14.29 0.29 -3.36
N TYR A 390 -14.88 -0.89 -3.36
CA TYR A 390 -14.16 -2.16 -3.29
C TYR A 390 -13.88 -2.66 -4.71
N ASN A 391 -12.74 -3.35 -4.88
CA ASN A 391 -12.46 -3.98 -6.16
C ASN A 391 -13.49 -5.07 -6.49
N ILE A 392 -13.68 -5.31 -7.78
CA ILE A 392 -14.45 -6.44 -8.28
C ILE A 392 -13.65 -7.71 -8.00
N GLN A 393 -14.23 -8.74 -7.40
CA GLN A 393 -13.48 -9.92 -6.92
C GLN A 393 -12.62 -10.58 -8.02
N GLN A 394 -13.11 -10.58 -9.27
CA GLN A 394 -12.45 -11.10 -10.46
C GLN A 394 -11.16 -10.35 -10.82
N PHE A 395 -11.04 -9.08 -10.42
CA PHE A 395 -9.92 -8.20 -10.74
C PHE A 395 -9.49 -7.43 -9.48
N GLY A 396 -8.26 -7.60 -8.98
CA GLY A 396 -7.83 -6.84 -7.80
C GLY A 396 -7.76 -5.32 -8.00
N ASN A 397 -7.73 -4.88 -9.26
CA ASN A 397 -7.47 -3.51 -9.66
C ASN A 397 -8.64 -2.83 -10.38
N VAL A 398 -9.83 -3.44 -10.48
CA VAL A 398 -11.00 -2.84 -11.18
C VAL A 398 -12.11 -2.50 -10.19
N PHE A 399 -12.69 -1.31 -10.33
CA PHE A 399 -13.71 -0.75 -9.44
C PHE A 399 -14.92 -0.29 -10.25
N ASP A 400 -16.12 -0.66 -9.79
CA ASP A 400 -17.37 -0.07 -10.29
C ASP A 400 -17.73 1.14 -9.44
N LEU A 401 -17.73 2.33 -10.06
CA LEU A 401 -18.06 3.58 -9.38
C LEU A 401 -19.55 3.92 -9.47
N GLY A 402 -20.33 3.11 -10.16
CA GLY A 402 -21.74 3.37 -10.43
C GLY A 402 -21.92 4.53 -11.41
N TYR A 403 -22.97 5.31 -11.23
CA TYR A 403 -23.30 6.43 -12.10
C TYR A 403 -22.66 7.71 -11.59
N LEU A 404 -21.82 8.34 -12.41
CA LEU A 404 -21.18 9.62 -12.09
C LEU A 404 -21.48 10.66 -13.18
N PRO A 405 -21.69 11.94 -12.80
CA PRO A 405 -21.72 13.04 -13.74
C PRO A 405 -20.41 13.17 -14.53
N ASP A 406 -20.49 13.79 -15.72
CA ASP A 406 -19.30 14.20 -16.45
C ASP A 406 -18.46 15.16 -15.58
N GLY A 407 -17.15 14.91 -15.50
CA GLY A 407 -16.25 15.71 -14.66
C GLY A 407 -14.94 15.00 -14.35
N ASP A 408 -14.09 15.70 -13.59
CA ASP A 408 -12.80 15.20 -13.15
C ASP A 408 -12.86 14.91 -11.64
N TYR A 409 -12.37 13.74 -11.25
CA TYR A 409 -12.41 13.23 -9.89
C TYR A 409 -11.02 12.78 -9.46
N GLN A 410 -10.71 12.93 -8.18
CA GLN A 410 -9.49 12.42 -7.56
C GLN A 410 -9.82 11.35 -6.54
N PHE A 411 -9.11 10.23 -6.65
CA PHE A 411 -9.19 9.11 -5.74
C PHE A 411 -7.81 8.80 -5.15
N ALA A 412 -7.81 8.11 -4.02
CA ALA A 412 -6.65 7.43 -3.47
C ALA A 412 -6.87 5.92 -3.58
N VAL A 413 -5.87 5.18 -4.05
CA VAL A 413 -5.84 3.72 -3.99
C VAL A 413 -5.13 3.27 -2.74
N LYS A 414 -5.79 2.36 -2.02
CA LYS A 414 -5.34 1.81 -0.75
C LYS A 414 -5.35 0.29 -0.82
N THR A 415 -4.57 -0.33 0.06
CA THR A 415 -4.74 -1.75 0.36
C THR A 415 -6.11 -1.97 1.02
N TYR A 416 -6.63 -3.20 0.95
CA TYR A 416 -7.84 -3.59 1.68
C TYR A 416 -7.78 -3.25 3.19
N HIS A 417 -6.58 -3.28 3.78
CA HIS A 417 -6.34 -2.94 5.19
C HIS A 417 -6.18 -1.43 5.45
N GLY A 418 -6.34 -0.58 4.43
CA GLY A 418 -6.41 0.88 4.58
C GLY A 418 -5.09 1.63 4.39
N HIS A 419 -3.99 0.96 4.06
CA HIS A 419 -2.71 1.63 3.77
C HIS A 419 -2.79 2.35 2.43
N THR A 420 -2.46 3.63 2.39
CA THR A 420 -2.51 4.43 1.16
C THR A 420 -1.23 4.26 0.37
N ILE A 421 -1.33 3.71 -0.85
CA ILE A 421 -0.17 3.45 -1.72
C ILE A 421 0.01 4.60 -2.72
N ASN A 422 -1.07 5.00 -3.38
CA ASN A 422 -1.09 6.17 -4.25
C ASN A 422 -2.33 7.02 -3.94
N ASP A 423 -2.11 8.25 -3.54
CA ASP A 423 -3.12 9.22 -3.11
C ASP A 423 -3.59 10.16 -4.23
N ARG A 424 -3.11 9.93 -5.45
CA ARG A 424 -3.43 10.70 -6.65
C ARG A 424 -3.76 9.78 -7.82
N VAL A 425 -5.00 9.31 -7.85
CA VAL A 425 -5.62 8.63 -8.99
C VAL A 425 -6.61 9.58 -9.64
N ILE A 426 -6.31 10.05 -10.86
CA ILE A 426 -7.21 10.92 -11.62
C ILE A 426 -8.19 10.07 -12.42
N VAL A 427 -9.48 10.34 -12.26
CA VAL A 427 -10.57 9.67 -12.97
C VAL A 427 -11.34 10.75 -13.72
N LYS A 428 -11.38 10.65 -15.06
CA LYS A 428 -12.14 11.59 -15.89
C LYS A 428 -13.35 10.90 -16.49
N VAL A 429 -14.51 11.43 -16.15
CA VAL A 429 -15.81 10.92 -16.58
C VAL A 429 -16.30 11.73 -17.76
N LYS A 430 -16.52 11.07 -18.88
CA LYS A 430 -17.07 11.70 -20.09
C LYS A 430 -17.98 10.75 -20.83
N ARG A 431 -19.27 11.02 -20.85
CA ARG A 431 -20.21 10.18 -21.60
C ARG A 431 -19.98 10.31 -23.11
N PRO A 432 -19.90 9.18 -23.85
CA PRO A 432 -19.76 9.19 -25.30
C PRO A 432 -21.07 9.61 -25.99
N SER A 433 -20.97 10.18 -27.19
CA SER A 433 -22.14 10.37 -28.07
C SER A 433 -22.63 9.02 -28.59
N ILE A 434 -23.95 8.83 -28.57
CA ILE A 434 -24.66 7.70 -29.20
C ILE A 434 -25.36 8.09 -30.51
N ASN A 435 -25.44 9.40 -30.78
CA ASN A 435 -26.04 9.97 -31.99
C ASN A 435 -25.04 10.09 -33.12
#